data_AF-A0A354WJX6-F1
#
_entry.id   AF-A0A354WJX6-F1
#
_cell.length_a   1.000
_cell.length_b   1.000
_cell.length_c   1.000
_cell.angle_alpha   90.00
_cell.angle_beta   90.00
_cell.angle_gamma   90.00
#
_symmetry.space_group_name_H-M   'P 1'
#
loop_
_entity.id
_entity.type
_entity.pdbx_description
1 polymer ?
#
loop_
_entity_poly.entity_id
_entity_poly.type
_entity_poly.pdbx_seq_one_letter_code
_entity_poly.pdbx_strand_id
1 'polypeptide(L)'
;MEVTGVLQVGDQTKIILKAPTEPSTRYVNVGQLVSNGQVLVKRVKFDPGGEPIVIFEQNGIEIAKSVGAIPPADPKVNNVSLGSSVVHSG
;
A
#
# COMPACT_ATOMS: atom_id res chain seq x y z
N MET A 1 1.19 -2.23 1.76
CA MET A 1 1.29 -0.76 1.70
C MET A 1 0.03 -0.24 1.07
N GLU A 2 -0.61 0.73 1.72
CA GLU A 2 -1.95 1.21 1.40
C GLU A 2 -1.92 2.71 1.16
N VAL A 3 -2.62 3.13 0.10
CA VAL A 3 -2.94 4.54 -0.14
C VAL A 3 -4.32 4.78 0.41
N THR A 4 -4.45 5.51 1.51
CA THR A 4 -5.76 5.75 2.14
C THR A 4 -6.39 7.06 1.66
N GLY A 5 -5.62 7.93 1.00
CA GLY A 5 -6.14 9.17 0.44
C GLY A 5 -5.09 9.95 -0.36
N VAL A 6 -5.57 10.85 -1.21
CA VAL A 6 -4.77 11.85 -1.91
C VAL A 6 -5.52 13.18 -1.79
N LEU A 7 -4.81 14.23 -1.41
CA LEU A 7 -5.34 15.58 -1.26
C LEU A 7 -4.52 16.54 -2.10
N GLN A 8 -5.21 17.50 -2.70
CA GLN A 8 -4.58 18.63 -3.36
C GLN A 8 -4.88 19.89 -2.56
N VAL A 9 -3.84 20.60 -2.14
CA VAL A 9 -3.93 21.86 -1.38
C VAL A 9 -3.15 22.91 -2.16
N GLY A 10 -3.87 23.77 -2.88
CA GLY A 10 -3.28 24.63 -3.90
C GLY A 10 -2.55 23.80 -4.96
N ASP A 11 -1.27 24.10 -5.17
CA ASP A 11 -0.41 23.37 -6.12
C ASP A 11 0.30 22.16 -5.49
N GLN A 12 0.06 21.88 -4.21
CA GLN A 12 0.70 20.77 -3.51
C GLN A 12 -0.19 19.53 -3.49
N THR A 13 0.38 18.39 -3.90
CA THR A 13 -0.25 17.08 -3.71
C THR A 13 0.29 16.41 -2.45
N LYS A 14 -0.62 16.03 -1.54
CA LYS A 14 -0.35 15.25 -0.34
C LYS A 14 -0.96 13.86 -0.49
N ILE A 15 -0.20 12.83 -0.16
CA ILE A 15 -0.67 11.44 -0.18
C ILE A 15 -0.72 10.95 1.25
N ILE A 16 -1.82 10.29 1.60
CA ILE A 16 -1.98 9.64 2.90
C ILE A 16 -1.63 8.16 2.72
N LEU A 17 -0.59 7.70 3.42
CA LEU A 17 -0.09 6.33 3.33
C LEU A 17 -0.14 5.62 4.67
N LYS A 18 -0.45 4.32 4.61
CA LYS A 18 -0.17 3.35 5.66
C LYS A 18 0.85 2.33 5.14
N ALA A 19 2.07 2.40 5.66
CA ALA A 19 3.10 1.41 5.34
C ALA A 19 2.86 0.11 6.14
N PRO A 20 3.28 -1.06 5.63
CA PRO A 20 3.08 -2.34 6.32
C PRO A 20 3.70 -2.39 7.72
N THR A 21 4.84 -1.72 7.89
CA THR A 21 5.63 -1.73 9.12
C THR A 21 5.33 -0.54 10.03
N GLU A 22 4.36 0.31 9.67
CA GLU A 22 4.06 1.54 10.41
C GLU A 22 2.72 1.39 11.16
N PRO A 23 2.68 1.71 12.47
CA PRO A 23 1.46 1.58 13.27
C PRO A 23 0.42 2.65 12.91
N SER A 24 0.86 3.77 12.36
CA SER A 24 0.02 4.91 12.01
C SER A 24 0.12 5.29 10.54
N THR A 25 -0.90 5.98 10.10
CA THR A 25 -0.97 6.60 8.79
C THR A 25 -0.20 7.92 8.79
N ARG A 26 0.48 8.27 7.69
CA ARG A 26 1.22 9.54 7.56
C ARG A 26 1.02 10.21 6.21
N TYR A 27 1.32 11.51 6.17
CA TYR A 27 1.36 12.31 4.95
C TYR A 27 2.73 12.19 4.29
N VAL A 28 2.73 11.98 2.98
CA VAL A 28 3.93 12.01 2.15
C VAL A 28 3.70 12.85 0.89
N ASN A 29 4.78 13.30 0.29
CA ASN A 29 4.83 14.05 -0.94
C ASN A 29 5.49 13.20 -2.03
N VAL A 30 5.26 13.59 -3.29
CA VAL A 30 6.02 13.09 -4.42
C VAL A 30 7.52 13.37 -4.21
N GLY A 31 8.36 12.40 -4.56
CA GLY A 31 9.81 12.44 -4.36
C GLY A 31 10.29 11.89 -3.01
N GLN A 32 9.40 11.65 -2.05
CA GLN A 32 9.80 11.08 -0.76
C GLN A 32 10.00 9.57 -0.84
N LEU A 33 10.96 9.07 -0.05
CA LEU A 33 11.16 7.64 0.17
C LEU A 33 10.38 7.16 1.39
N VAL A 34 9.76 5.98 1.26
CA VAL A 34 8.97 5.29 2.30
C VAL A 34 9.47 3.86 2.48
N SER A 35 8.87 3.11 3.41
CA SER A 35 9.25 1.72 3.70
C SER A 35 10.75 1.56 3.98
N ASN A 36 11.27 2.40 4.88
CA ASN A 36 12.69 2.46 5.26
C ASN A 36 13.64 2.77 4.09
N GLY A 37 13.23 3.67 3.18
CA GLY A 37 14.10 4.14 2.10
C GLY A 37 14.06 3.31 0.82
N GLN A 38 13.23 2.26 0.78
CA GLN A 38 13.23 1.28 -0.33
C GLN A 38 12.23 1.61 -1.44
N VAL A 39 11.23 2.43 -1.15
CA VAL A 39 10.14 2.72 -2.08
C VAL A 39 10.05 4.22 -2.30
N LEU A 40 10.14 4.66 -3.54
CA LEU A 40 9.97 6.05 -3.95
C LEU A 40 8.50 6.34 -4.27
N VAL A 41 7.98 7.45 -3.75
CA VAL A 41 6.72 8.03 -4.20
C VAL A 41 6.98 8.80 -5.50
N LYS A 42 6.83 8.15 -6.65
CA LYS A 42 7.33 8.68 -7.93
C LYS A 42 6.44 9.77 -8.52
N ARG A 43 5.12 9.55 -8.56
CA ARG A 43 4.14 10.51 -9.11
C ARG A 43 2.71 10.15 -8.71
N VAL A 44 1.78 11.09 -8.94
CA VAL A 44 0.34 10.84 -8.89
C VAL A 44 -0.25 11.08 -10.27
N LYS A 45 -1.02 10.13 -10.78
CA LYS A 45 -1.84 10.30 -11.99
C LYS A 45 -3.23 10.77 -11.59
N PHE A 46 -3.68 11.84 -12.22
CA PHE A 46 -5.06 12.31 -12.16
C PHE A 46 -5.65 12.17 -13.56
N ASP A 47 -6.43 11.12 -13.77
CA ASP A 47 -7.17 10.94 -15.01
C ASP A 47 -8.50 11.74 -14.89
N PRO A 48 -8.93 12.50 -15.91
CA PRO A 48 -10.15 13.32 -15.83
C PRO A 48 -11.38 12.49 -15.44
N GLY A 49 -12.05 12.89 -14.35
CA GLY A 49 -13.22 12.17 -13.82
C GLY A 49 -12.92 10.83 -13.14
N GLY A 50 -11.64 10.46 -12.99
CA GLY A 50 -11.20 9.23 -12.35
C GLY A 50 -10.66 9.44 -10.94
N GLU A 51 -10.47 8.33 -10.24
CA GLU A 51 -9.77 8.33 -8.95
C GLU A 51 -8.26 8.53 -9.14
N PRO A 52 -7.59 9.21 -8.19
CA PRO A 52 -6.15 9.38 -8.27
C PRO A 52 -5.42 8.05 -8.09
N ILE A 53 -4.40 7.83 -8.93
CA ILE A 53 -3.54 6.65 -8.86
C ILE A 53 -2.15 7.10 -8.44
N VAL A 54 -1.66 6.57 -7.33
CA VAL A 54 -0.29 6.83 -6.86
C VAL A 54 0.64 5.80 -7.49
N ILE A 55 1.70 6.29 -8.14
CA ILE A 55 2.74 5.47 -8.74
C ILE A 55 3.95 5.48 -7.82
N PHE A 56 4.32 4.29 -7.36
CA PHE A 56 5.54 4.04 -6.60
C PHE A 56 6.62 3.46 -7.50
N GLU A 57 7.87 3.57 -7.07
CA GLU A 57 8.99 2.85 -7.66
C GLU A 57 9.73 2.07 -6.58
N GLN A 58 9.99 0.79 -6.85
CA GLN A 58 10.78 -0.08 -5.99
C GLN A 58 11.74 -0.87 -6.87
N ASN A 59 13.05 -0.77 -6.62
CA ASN A 59 14.09 -1.45 -7.41
C ASN A 59 13.96 -1.19 -8.94
N GLY A 60 13.57 0.02 -9.33
CA GLY A 60 13.37 0.42 -10.73
C GLY A 60 12.04 -0.03 -11.35
N ILE A 61 11.16 -0.71 -10.61
CA ILE A 61 9.85 -1.18 -11.09
C ILE A 61 8.75 -0.23 -10.61
N GLU A 62 7.91 0.24 -11.53
CA GLU A 62 6.73 1.06 -11.21
C GLU A 62 5.58 0.20 -10.69
N ILE A 63 4.98 0.60 -9.56
CA ILE A 63 3.84 -0.06 -8.94
C ILE A 63 2.73 0.97 -8.78
N ALA A 64 1.60 0.75 -9.45
CA ALA A 64 0.42 1.60 -9.34
C ALA A 64 -0.49 1.15 -8.20
N LYS A 65 -0.98 2.09 -7.38
CA LYS A 65 -2.02 1.84 -6.37
C LYS A 65 -3.10 2.90 -6.42
N SER A 66 -4.34 2.45 -6.51
CA SER A 66 -5.53 3.28 -6.32
C SER A 66 -5.73 3.59 -4.83
N VAL A 67 -6.44 4.67 -4.56
CA VAL A 67 -6.89 5.00 -3.20
C VAL A 67 -7.82 3.89 -2.69
N GLY A 68 -7.65 3.47 -1.43
CA GLY A 68 -8.46 2.43 -0.79
C GLY A 68 -8.19 1.01 -1.31
N ALA A 69 -7.26 0.81 -2.25
CA ALA A 69 -6.92 -0.53 -2.73
C ALA A 69 -6.34 -1.37 -1.59
N ILE A 70 -7.02 -2.46 -1.28
CA ILE A 70 -6.55 -3.45 -0.31
C ILE A 70 -5.33 -4.14 -0.95
N PRO A 71 -4.19 -4.24 -0.25
CA PRO A 71 -3.07 -5.02 -0.75
C PRO A 71 -3.56 -6.44 -1.05
N PRO A 72 -3.16 -7.07 -2.16
CA PRO A 72 -3.43 -8.49 -2.32
C PRO A 72 -2.95 -9.19 -1.05
N ALA A 73 -3.83 -9.96 -0.41
CA ALA A 73 -3.48 -10.75 0.75
C ALA A 73 -2.26 -11.58 0.37
N ASP A 74 -1.18 -11.51 1.16
CA ASP A 74 0.03 -12.26 0.88
C ASP A 74 -0.35 -13.73 0.65
N PRO A 75 -0.16 -14.30 -0.56
CA PRO A 75 -0.58 -15.68 -0.82
C PRO A 75 0.23 -16.73 -0.03
N LYS A 76 1.18 -16.30 0.81
CA LYS A 76 2.04 -17.16 1.64
C LYS A 76 1.58 -17.27 3.11
N VAL A 77 0.47 -16.66 3.51
CA VAL A 77 -0.09 -16.79 4.88
C VAL A 77 -1.54 -17.29 4.84
N ASN A 78 -1.78 -18.44 4.20
CA ASN A 78 -3.05 -19.18 4.35
C ASN A 78 -2.81 -20.71 4.36
N ASN A 79 -1.67 -21.16 4.88
CA ASN A 79 -1.35 -22.59 5.00
C ASN A 79 -0.79 -22.98 6.37
N VAL A 80 -1.17 -22.29 7.46
CA VAL A 80 -0.84 -22.76 8.81
C VAL A 80 -2.13 -23.08 9.56
N SER A 81 -2.46 -24.37 9.52
CA SER A 81 -3.00 -25.17 10.62
C SER A 81 -4.34 -24.76 11.22
N LEU A 82 -5.42 -25.35 10.68
CA LEU A 82 -6.61 -25.66 11.46
C LEU A 82 -6.79 -27.18 11.49
N GLY A 83 -6.36 -27.81 12.59
CA GLY A 83 -7.04 -28.98 13.13
C GLY A 83 -6.38 -30.35 13.00
N SER A 84 -5.15 -30.52 13.50
CA SER A 84 -4.74 -31.83 14.05
C SER A 84 -5.19 -31.92 15.52
N SER A 85 -6.32 -32.60 15.76
CA SER A 85 -6.75 -33.28 17.01
C SER A 85 -8.15 -33.83 16.72
N VAL A 86 -8.45 -35.13 16.75
CA VAL A 86 -8.58 -35.96 17.95
C VAL A 86 -8.41 -37.43 17.54
N VAL A 87 -7.44 -38.11 18.16
CA VAL A 87 -7.47 -39.57 18.36
C VAL A 87 -8.65 -39.90 19.27
N HIS A 88 -9.50 -40.90 18.98
CA HIS A 88 -10.14 -41.76 19.99
C HIS A 88 -10.74 -43.02 19.32
N SER A 89 -10.46 -44.13 19.99
CA SER A 89 -10.70 -45.55 19.74
C SER A 89 -12.14 -45.96 19.45
N GLY A 90 -12.30 -47.07 18.72
CA GLY A 90 -13.54 -47.83 18.55
C GLY A 90 -13.34 -49.02 17.64
#